data_AF-A0AAW7S6D7-F1
#
_entry.id   AF-A0AAW7S6D7-F1
#
_cell.length_a   1.000
_cell.length_b   1.000
_cell.length_c   1.000
_cell.angle_alpha   90.00
_cell.angle_beta   90.00
_cell.angle_gamma   90.00
#
_symmetry.space_group_name_H-M   'P 1'
#
loop_
_entity.id
_entity.type
_entity.pdbx_description
1 polymer ?
#
loop_
_entity_poly.entity_id
_entity_poly.type
_entity_poly.pdbx_seq_one_letter_code
_entity_poly.pdbx_strand_id
1 'polypeptide(L)' 'MAALTAHTMHRALTELELRATWRRLHMVGDFDSLHPAARRAFECTASVWQAREPAPASQPVDGKRRAANDFD' A
#
# COMPACT_ATOMS: atom_id res chain seq x y z
N MET A 1 26.45 -10.06 8.66
CA MET A 1 25.06 -10.35 8.25
C MET A 1 24.12 -9.51 9.10
N ALA A 2 24.06 -8.20 8.81
CA ALA A 2 23.09 -7.30 9.43
C ALA A 2 22.00 -7.06 8.38
N ALA A 3 20.87 -7.75 8.51
CA ALA A 3 19.66 -7.33 7.83
C ALA A 3 19.27 -6.00 8.48
N LEU A 4 19.70 -4.90 7.86
CA LEU A 4 19.12 -3.59 8.10
C LEU A 4 17.63 -3.75 7.88
N THR A 5 16.88 -3.86 8.99
CA THR A 5 15.46 -3.56 9.03
C THR A 5 15.33 -2.14 8.52
N ALA A 6 15.15 -2.01 7.21
CA ALA A 6 14.57 -0.83 6.62
C ALA A 6 13.17 -0.75 7.25
N HIS A 7 13.08 -0.09 8.40
CA HIS A 7 11.90 0.65 8.77
C HIS A 7 11.77 1.74 7.70
N THR A 8 11.32 1.31 6.52
CA THR A 8 10.91 2.18 5.44
C THR A 8 9.94 3.13 6.13
N MET A 9 10.31 4.41 6.21
CA MET A 9 9.42 5.44 6.70
C MET A 9 8.28 5.50 5.68
N HIS A 10 7.26 4.67 5.91
CA HIS A 10 6.05 4.67 5.13
C HIS A 10 5.42 6.04 5.36
N ARG A 11 5.06 6.72 4.27
CA ARG A 11 4.35 8.00 4.33
C ARG A 11 3.20 7.86 5.31
N ALA A 12 3.11 8.78 6.27
CA ALA A 12 1.96 8.83 7.17
C ALA A 12 0.69 9.00 6.32
N LEU A 13 -0.21 8.02 6.43
CA LEU A 13 -1.49 8.04 5.73
C LEU A 13 -2.36 9.17 6.29
N THR A 14 -3.03 9.87 5.40
CA THR A 14 -4.06 10.82 5.78
C THR A 14 -5.27 10.09 6.37
N GLU A 15 -6.09 10.78 7.16
CA GLU A 15 -7.30 10.18 7.73
C GLU A 15 -8.28 9.69 6.65
N LEU A 16 -8.33 10.37 5.50
CA LEU A 16 -9.11 9.95 4.35
C LEU A 16 -8.60 8.61 3.78
N GLU A 17 -7.29 8.47 3.61
CA GLU A 17 -6.66 7.23 3.14
C GLU A 17 -6.89 6.08 4.14
N LEU A 18 -6.85 6.36 5.44
CA LEU A 18 -7.16 5.37 6.48
C LEU A 18 -8.63 4.91 6.41
N ARG A 19 -9.59 5.83 6.30
CA ARG A 19 -11.02 5.50 6.14
C ARG A 19 -11.28 4.73 4.83
N ALA A 20 -10.61 5.11 3.75
CA ALA A 20 -10.72 4.40 2.47
C ALA A 20 -10.18 2.97 2.59
N THR A 21 -9.04 2.79 3.24
CA THR A 21 -8.44 1.47 3.49
C THR A 21 -9.33 0.61 4.39
N TRP A 22 -9.93 1.20 5.43
CA TRP A 22 -10.88 0.50 6.32
C TRP A 22 -12.05 -0.11 5.54
N ARG A 23 -12.64 0.68 4.64
CA ARG A 23 -13.73 0.22 3.75
C ARG A 23 -13.25 -0.84 2.76
N ARG A 24 -12.07 -0.65 2.16
CA ARG A 24 -11.50 -1.58 1.17
C ARG A 24 -11.18 -2.95 1.78
N LEU A 25 -10.78 -2.97 3.05
CA LEU A 25 -10.54 -4.19 3.80
C LEU A 25 -11.83 -4.79 4.40
N HIS A 26 -12.99 -4.19 4.14
CA HIS A 26 -14.28 -4.62 4.67
C HIS A 26 -14.28 -4.78 6.21
N MET A 27 -13.56 -3.90 6.91
CA MET A 27 -13.53 -3.92 8.36
C MET A 27 -14.91 -3.57 8.93
N VAL A 28 -15.29 -4.25 10.01
CA VAL A 28 -16.59 -4.09 10.67
C VAL A 28 -16.50 -3.07 11.79
N GLY A 29 -17.56 -2.27 11.95
CA GLY A 29 -17.67 -1.24 12.98
C GLY A 29 -17.25 0.14 12.49
N ASP A 30 -17.31 1.11 13.40
CA ASP A 30 -16.98 2.50 13.11
C ASP A 30 -15.49 2.77 13.36
N PHE A 31 -14.83 3.29 12.33
CA PHE A 31 -13.43 3.67 12.38
C PHE A 31 -13.19 4.82 13.37
N ASP A 32 -14.12 5.77 13.44
CA ASP A 32 -13.96 6.97 14.27
C ASP A 32 -14.13 6.66 15.77
N SER A 33 -14.76 5.54 16.09
CA SER A 33 -14.96 5.03 17.45
C SER A 33 -13.83 4.11 17.94
N LEU A 34 -12.73 3.94 17.18
CA LEU A 34 -11.64 3.05 17.56
C LEU A 34 -10.90 3.55 18.82
N HIS A 35 -10.57 2.61 19.71
CA HIS A 35 -9.63 2.88 20.80
C HIS A 35 -8.26 3.31 20.22
N PRO A 36 -7.55 4.27 20.82
CA PRO A 36 -6.29 4.81 20.28
C PRO A 36 -5.23 3.75 19.94
N ALA A 37 -5.13 2.70 20.77
CA ALA A 37 -4.21 1.60 20.52
C ALA A 37 -4.60 0.78 19.26
N ALA A 38 -5.89 0.54 19.04
CA ALA A 38 -6.38 -0.16 17.86
C ALA A 38 -6.20 0.69 16.60
N ARG A 39 -6.43 2.01 16.70
CA ARG A 39 -6.17 2.95 15.61
C ARG A 39 -4.70 2.91 15.18
N ARG A 40 -3.75 2.91 16.12
CA ARG A 40 -2.32 2.82 15.80
C ARG A 40 -1.92 1.50 15.15
N ALA A 41 -2.47 0.38 15.61
CA ALA A 41 -2.24 -0.92 14.97
C ALA A 41 -2.80 -0.96 13.55
N PHE A 42 -3.96 -0.32 13.34
CA PHE A 42 -4.56 -0.20 12.02
C PHE A 42 -3.75 0.70 11.09
N GLU A 43 -3.22 1.83 11.56
CA GLU A 43 -2.34 2.71 10.78
C GLU A 43 -1.11 1.96 10.23
N CYS A 44 -0.46 1.13 11.05
CA CYS A 44 0.62 0.26 10.59
C CYS A 44 0.15 -0.73 9.52
N THR A 45 -1.01 -1.36 9.73
CA THR A 45 -1.59 -2.32 8.78
C THR A 45 -1.89 -1.66 7.43
N ALA A 46 -2.53 -0.50 7.46
CA ALA A 46 -2.88 0.28 6.28
C ALA A 46 -1.64 0.74 5.51
N SER A 47 -0.58 1.14 6.23
CA SER A 47 0.69 1.55 5.61
C SER A 47 1.34 0.40 4.84
N VAL A 48 1.36 -0.80 5.43
CA VAL A 48 1.87 -2.01 4.76
C VAL A 48 0.98 -2.43 3.61
N TRP A 49 -0.35 -2.29 3.74
CA TRP A 49 -1.29 -2.58 2.67
C TRP A 49 -1.06 -1.68 1.46
N GLN A 50 -0.90 -0.37 1.65
CA GLN A 50 -0.65 0.56 0.56
C GLN A 50 0.70 0.29 -0.14
N ALA A 51 1.73 -0.05 0.62
CA ALA A 51 3.03 -0.43 0.06
C ALA A 51 3.00 -1.71 -0.78
N ARG A 52 1.99 -2.56 -0.58
CA ARG A 52 1.78 -3.79 -1.34
C ARG A 52 0.89 -3.60 -2.56
N GLU A 53 0.20 -2.45 -2.70
CA GLU A 53 -0.56 -2.21 -3.92
C GLU A 53 0.44 -2.19 -5.09
N PRO A 54 0.31 -3.13 -6.04
CA PRO A 54 1.20 -3.14 -7.19
C PRO A 54 1.05 -1.80 -7.89
N ALA A 55 2.18 -1.18 -8.24
CA ALA A 55 2.19 -0.04 -9.15
C ALA A 55 1.28 -0.38 -10.34
N PRO A 56 0.46 0.57 -10.83
CA PRO A 56 -0.43 0.32 -11.96
C PRO A 56 0.35 -0.43 -13.03
N ALA A 57 -0.17 -1.61 -13.43
CA ALA A 57 0.54 -2.55 -14.27
C ALA A 57 1.25 -1.77 -15.38
N SER A 58 2.59 -1.88 -15.42
CA SER A 58 3.37 -1.33 -16.52
C SER A 58 2.65 -1.72 -17.81
N GLN A 59 2.39 -0.74 -18.67
CA GLN A 59 1.66 -0.93 -19.94
C GLN A 59 2.07 -2.27 -20.56
N PRO A 60 1.10 -3.06 -21.07
CA PRO A 60 1.41 -4.37 -21.62
C PRO A 60 2.53 -4.21 -22.65
N VAL A 61 3.73 -4.68 -22.28
CA VAL A 61 4.88 -4.64 -23.17
C VAL A 61 4.52 -5.51 -24.34
N ASP A 62 4.40 -4.92 -25.54
CA ASP A 62 4.24 -5.70 -26.76
C ASP A 62 5.47 -6.60 -26.89
N GLY A 63 5.26 -7.90 -26.67
CA GLY A 63 6.32 -8.91 -26.71
C GLY A 63 7.05 -8.92 -28.06
N LYS A 64 6.40 -8.47 -29.14
CA LYS A 64 7.02 -8.34 -30.46
C LYS A 64 8.00 -7.17 -30.50
N ARG A 65 7.65 -6.00 -29.93
CA ARG A 65 8.58 -4.85 -29.85
C ARG A 65 9.79 -5.19 -28.98
N ARG A 66 9.58 -5.88 -27.85
CA ARG A 66 10.69 -6.34 -26.98
C ARG A 66 11.62 -7.32 -27.69
N ALA A 67 11.09 -8.26 -28.47
CA ALA A 67 11.90 -9.19 -29.25
C ALA A 67 12.66 -8.49 -30.40
N ALA A 68 12.12 -7.38 -30.92
CA ALA A 68 12.77 -6.54 -31.91
C ALA A 68 13.77 -5.53 -31.31
N ASN A 69 13.94 -5.51 -29.99
CA ASN A 69 14.77 -4.53 -29.27
C ASN A 69 14.35 -3.06 -29.55
N ASP A 70 13.08 -2.87 -29.88
CA ASP A 70 12.46 -1.57 -30.17
C ASP A 70 11.93 -0.96 -28.88
N PHE A 71 12.63 0.06 -28.38
CA PHE A 71 12.36 0.77 -27.13
C PHE A 71 11.92 2.23 -27.36
N ASP A 72 11.64 2.62 -28.59
CA ASP A 72 11.29 3.99 -29.01
C ASP A 72 9.76 4.24 -28.95
#